data_AF-A0A094ITV8-F1
#
_entry.id   AF-A0A094ITV8-F1
#
_cell.length_a   1.000
_cell.length_b   1.000
_cell.length_c   1.000
_cell.angle_alpha   90.00
_cell.angle_beta   90.00
_cell.angle_gamma   90.00
#
_symmetry.space_group_name_H-M   'P 1'
#
loop_
_entity.id
_entity.type
_entity.pdbx_description
1 polymer ?
#
loop_
_entity_poly.entity_id
_entity_poly.type
_entity_poly.pdbx_seq_one_letter_code
_entity_poly.pdbx_strand_id
1 'polypeptide(L)'
;MPRDLPSNLSTPTIPPSLAHHSITLADWSTAYPKYAKLIVGALIFRCSTPSHPPQILLVKRASTDSYPNFWETPGGSMQAIRHC
;
A
#
# COMPACT_ATOMS: atom_id res chain seq x y z
N MET A 1 -21.38 -5.42 13.86
CA MET A 1 -21.66 -3.98 13.72
C MET A 1 -20.71 -3.41 12.67
N PRO A 2 -21.18 -2.83 11.56
CA PRO A 2 -20.31 -2.09 10.64
C PRO A 2 -19.72 -0.90 11.42
N ARG A 3 -18.40 -0.73 11.37
CA ARG A 3 -17.74 0.41 12.00
C ARG A 3 -17.92 1.61 11.08
N ASP A 4 -18.58 2.67 11.54
CA ASP A 4 -18.74 3.91 10.77
C ASP A 4 -17.37 4.43 10.34
N LEU A 5 -17.19 4.67 9.04
CA LEU A 5 -15.97 5.23 8.51
C LEU A 5 -15.83 6.66 9.05
N PRO A 6 -14.65 7.08 9.56
CA PRO A 6 -14.47 8.46 10.02
C PRO A 6 -14.75 9.43 8.87
N SER A 7 -15.55 10.46 9.14
CA SER A 7 -16.05 11.45 8.19
C SER A 7 -14.98 12.37 7.57
N ASN A 8 -13.70 12.15 7.87
CA ASN A 8 -12.57 12.92 7.38
C ASN A 8 -11.58 12.01 6.65
N LEU A 9 -11.99 11.51 5.49
CA LEU A 9 -11.03 10.98 4.52
C LEU A 9 -10.62 12.12 3.59
N SER A 10 -9.44 12.69 3.81
CA SER A 10 -8.81 13.57 2.84
C SER A 10 -8.57 12.82 1.53
N THR A 11 -8.79 13.50 0.40
CA THR A 11 -8.44 12.97 -0.92
C THR A 11 -6.95 12.60 -0.93
N PRO A 12 -6.56 11.39 -1.38
CA PRO A 12 -5.17 11.01 -1.47
C PRO A 12 -4.44 11.92 -2.47
N THR A 13 -3.30 12.47 -2.05
CA THR A 13 -2.44 13.30 -2.92
C THR A 13 -1.44 12.40 -3.63
N ILE A 14 -1.42 12.45 -4.96
CA ILE A 14 -0.39 11.79 -5.78
C ILE A 14 0.74 12.79 -6.02
N PRO A 15 1.98 12.51 -5.59
CA PRO A 15 3.13 13.35 -5.92
C PRO A 15 3.27 13.50 -7.44
N PRO A 16 3.62 14.69 -7.97
CA PRO A 16 3.79 14.89 -9.41
C PRO A 16 4.78 13.91 -10.05
N SER A 17 5.81 13.50 -9.31
CA SER A 17 6.79 12.49 -9.75
C SER A 17 6.18 11.10 -10.00
N LEU A 18 5.02 10.79 -9.43
CA LEU A 18 4.30 9.53 -9.60
C LEU A 18 3.07 9.64 -10.51
N ALA A 19 2.80 10.82 -11.09
CA ALA A 19 1.62 11.05 -11.93
C ALA A 19 1.56 10.09 -13.13
N HIS A 20 2.71 9.73 -13.70
CA HIS A 20 2.79 8.80 -14.84
C HIS A 20 2.42 7.34 -14.48
N HIS A 21 2.31 7.01 -13.19
CA HIS A 21 1.77 5.73 -12.73
C HIS A 21 0.27 5.79 -12.42
N SER A 22 -0.39 6.93 -12.64
CA SER A 22 -1.84 7.10 -12.49
C SER A 22 -2.60 6.59 -13.71
N ILE A 23 -2.34 5.35 -14.10
CA ILE A 23 -2.92 4.66 -15.26
C ILE A 23 -3.48 3.30 -14.84
N THR A 24 -4.19 2.61 -15.73
CA THR A 24 -4.67 1.25 -15.42
C THR A 24 -3.51 0.28 -15.29
N LEU A 25 -3.71 -0.83 -14.57
CA LEU A 25 -2.68 -1.87 -14.45
C LEU A 25 -2.33 -2.48 -15.82
N ALA A 26 -3.31 -2.57 -16.74
CA ALA A 26 -3.08 -3.04 -18.10
C ALA A 26 -2.13 -2.10 -18.87
N ASP A 27 -2.41 -0.80 -18.85
CA ASP A 27 -1.58 0.21 -19.50
C ASP A 27 -0.17 0.23 -18.90
N TRP A 28 -0.07 0.08 -17.58
CA TRP A 28 1.21 -0.01 -16.88
C TRP A 28 2.02 -1.23 -17.34
N SER A 29 1.40 -2.41 -17.43
CA SER A 29 2.09 -3.62 -17.90
C SER A 29 2.57 -3.48 -19.34
N THR A 30 1.80 -2.82 -20.21
CA THR A 30 2.23 -2.53 -21.59
C THR A 30 3.36 -1.52 -21.65
N ALA A 31 3.32 -0.47 -20.81
CA ALA A 31 4.36 0.56 -20.76
C ALA A 31 5.69 0.04 -20.17
N TYR A 32 5.63 -0.95 -19.28
CA TYR A 32 6.80 -1.49 -18.59
C TYR A 32 6.93 -3.01 -18.72
N PRO A 33 7.09 -3.57 -19.93
CA PRO A 33 7.03 -5.01 -20.19
C PRO A 33 8.16 -5.79 -19.54
N LYS A 34 9.25 -5.13 -19.14
CA LYS A 34 10.40 -5.74 -18.45
C LYS A 34 10.12 -6.11 -16.99
N TYR A 35 9.06 -5.57 -16.38
CA TYR A 35 8.73 -5.84 -14.97
C TYR A 35 7.64 -6.90 -14.87
N ALA A 36 7.90 -7.93 -14.08
CA ALA A 36 6.97 -9.05 -13.92
C ALA A 36 5.72 -8.70 -13.10
N LYS A 37 5.85 -7.80 -12.11
CA LYS A 37 4.77 -7.43 -11.18
C LYS A 37 4.92 -5.99 -10.70
N LEU A 38 3.80 -5.34 -10.44
CA LEU A 38 3.71 -4.10 -9.69
C LEU A 38 3.28 -4.41 -8.26
N ILE A 39 4.11 -4.01 -7.29
CA ILE A 39 3.89 -4.21 -5.85
C ILE A 39 3.79 -2.84 -5.20
N VAL A 40 2.90 -2.71 -4.21
CA VAL A 40 2.74 -1.48 -3.41
C VAL A 40 3.01 -1.79 -1.95
N GLY A 41 3.68 -0.87 -1.28
CA GLY A 41 3.84 -0.84 0.17
C GLY A 41 3.41 0.50 0.74
N ALA A 42 3.01 0.51 2.01
CA ALA A 42 2.53 1.70 2.70
C ALA A 42 3.31 1.93 4.00
N LEU A 43 3.75 3.17 4.21
CA LEU A 43 4.22 3.64 5.52
C LEU A 43 3.04 4.25 6.25
N ILE A 44 2.56 3.57 7.30
CA ILE A 44 1.43 4.02 8.11
C ILE A 44 1.97 4.57 9.41
N PHE A 45 1.78 5.88 9.60
CA PHE A 45 2.25 6.60 10.77
C PHE A 45 1.16 6.68 11.84
N ARG A 46 1.53 6.41 13.09
CA ARG A 46 0.72 6.78 14.25
C ARG A 46 1.05 8.22 14.62
N CYS A 47 0.02 9.07 14.74
CA CYS A 47 0.19 10.45 15.19
C CYS A 47 0.94 10.50 16.52
N SER A 48 1.93 11.40 16.62
CA SER A 48 2.64 11.62 17.87
C SER A 48 1.68 12.14 18.93
N THR A 49 1.89 11.68 20.16
CA THR A 49 1.26 12.27 21.35
C THR A 49 2.37 12.69 22.29
N PRO A 50 2.15 13.61 23.24
CA PRO A 50 3.20 14.00 24.18
C PRO A 50 3.83 12.82 24.94
N SER A 51 3.10 11.71 25.08
CA SER A 51 3.54 10.49 25.77
C SER A 51 4.12 9.41 24.84
N HIS A 52 4.05 9.57 23.51
CA HIS A 52 4.50 8.55 22.56
C HIS A 52 5.24 9.16 21.37
N PRO A 53 6.47 8.70 21.06
CA PRO A 53 7.17 9.13 19.85
C PRO A 53 6.39 8.70 18.59
N PRO A 54 6.66 9.34 17.44
CA PRO A 54 6.14 8.87 16.15
C PRO A 54 6.48 7.39 15.93
N GLN A 55 5.49 6.61 15.50
CA GLN A 55 5.64 5.18 15.22
C GLN A 55 5.18 4.86 13.80
N ILE A 56 5.77 3.83 13.20
CA ILE A 56 5.29 3.24 11.95
C ILE A 56 4.70 1.85 12.21
N LEU A 57 3.67 1.47 11.46
CA LEU A 57 3.16 0.11 11.46
C LEU A 57 4.09 -0.81 10.65
N LEU A 58 4.56 -1.86 11.30
CA LEU A 58 5.20 -3.00 10.64
C LEU A 58 4.34 -4.25 10.88
N VAL A 59 4.36 -5.17 9.92
CA VAL A 59 3.71 -6.47 10.01
C VAL A 59 4.79 -7.54 10.05
N LYS A 60 4.65 -8.49 10.99
CA LYS A 60 5.46 -9.70 10.99
C LYS A 60 4.81 -10.71 10.06
N ARG A 61 5.51 -11.12 9.01
CA ARG A 61 5.06 -12.16 8.09
C ARG A 61 4.82 -13.48 8.80
N ALA A 62 3.84 -14.24 8.32
CA ALA A 62 3.54 -15.55 8.85
C ALA A 62 4.74 -16.48 8.74
N SER A 63 4.87 -17.43 9.67
CA SER A 63 5.95 -18.42 9.66
C SER A 63 5.90 -19.38 8.46
N THR A 64 4.75 -19.48 7.80
CA THR A 64 4.49 -20.34 6.63
C THR A 64 4.63 -19.60 5.30
N ASP A 65 5.10 -18.36 5.32
CA ASP A 65 5.22 -17.51 4.13
C ASP A 65 6.61 -17.65 3.47
N SER A 66 6.78 -17.11 2.26
CA SER A 66 8.04 -17.12 1.50
C SER A 66 9.17 -16.30 2.14
N TYR A 67 8.85 -15.41 3.07
CA TYR A 67 9.78 -14.66 3.90
C TYR A 67 9.33 -14.75 5.37
N PRO A 68 9.55 -15.90 6.03
CA PRO A 68 8.90 -16.18 7.29
C PRO A 68 9.43 -15.30 8.42
N ASN A 69 8.52 -14.83 9.29
CA ASN A 69 8.83 -14.04 10.49
C ASN A 69 9.52 -12.68 10.24
N PHE A 70 9.64 -12.24 8.98
CA PHE A 70 10.23 -10.95 8.65
C PHE A 70 9.29 -9.80 9.00
N TRP A 71 9.84 -8.70 9.50
CA TRP A 71 9.08 -7.48 9.75
C TRP A 71 9.19 -6.54 8.56
N GLU A 72 8.07 -6.16 7.97
CA GLU A 72 8.02 -5.29 6.80
C GLU A 72 6.86 -4.28 6.88
N THR A 73 6.86 -3.32 5.96
CA THR A 73 5.71 -2.44 5.76
C THR A 73 4.52 -3.22 5.19
N PRO A 74 3.28 -2.88 5.56
CA PRO A 74 2.09 -3.43 4.91
C PRO A 74 2.15 -3.21 3.39
N GLY A 75 1.76 -4.21 2.61
CA GLY A 75 1.81 -4.13 1.15
C GLY A 75 1.23 -5.35 0.45
N GLY A 76 1.31 -5.34 -0.88
CA GLY A 76 0.83 -6.42 -1.73
C GLY A 76 0.96 -6.14 -3.21
N SER A 77 0.67 -7.16 -4.03
CA SER A 77 0.62 -7.04 -5.49
C SER A 77 -0.66 -6.36 -5.95
N MET A 78 -0.56 -5.54 -6.99
CA MET A 78 -1.73 -5.01 -7.67
C MET A 78 -2.40 -6.10 -8.52
N GLN A 79 -3.73 -6.13 -8.50
CA GLN A 79 -4.53 -7.00 -9.36
C GLN A 79 -5.46 -6.14 -10.22
N ALA A 80 -5.63 -6.51 -11.48
CA ALA A 80 -6.59 -5.86 -12.36
C ALA A 80 -8.01 -6.09 -11.82
N ILE A 81 -8.81 -5.03 -11.76
CA ILE A 81 -10.23 -5.17 -11.48
C ILE A 81 -10.83 -5.93 -12.66
N ARG A 82 -11.24 -7.19 -12.43
CA ARG A 82 -12.17 -7.86 -13.33
C ARG A 82 -13.57 -7.51 -12.85
N HIS A 83 -14.39 -6.91 -13.70
CA HIS A 83 -15.82 -6.85 -13.44
C HIS A 83 -16.35 -8.29 -13.38
N CYS A 84 -16.93 -8.67 -12.23
CA CYS A 84 -17.79 -9.84 -12.12
C CYS A 84 -19.20 -9.46 -12.56
#